data_AF-A0A1W1DT48-F1
#
_entry.id   AF-A0A1W1DT48-F1
#
_cell.length_a   1.000
_cell.length_b   1.000
_cell.length_c   1.000
_cell.angle_alpha   90.00
_cell.angle_beta   90.00
_cell.angle_gamma   90.00
#
_symmetry.space_group_name_H-M   'P 1'
#
loop_
_entity.id
_entity.type
_entity.pdbx_description
1 polymer ?
#
loop_
_entity_poly.entity_id
_entity_poly.type
_entity_poly.pdbx_seq_one_letter_code
_entity_poly.pdbx_strand_id
1 'polypeptide(L)'
;MVPEKDINPELMIEILEKIVAAAAGAEVDKSQNALYEITGLFFKALATMSMDVPELYARYVVKNQLNTFRQDHGYKDGSYIKIWDAVEDNVIAFNIMDEHPDFTPEQLYKKLEEEYKLVS
;
A
#
# COMPACT_ATOMS: atom_id res chain seq x y z
N MET A 1 12.16 11.19 16.86
CA MET A 1 11.55 9.86 16.60
C MET A 1 10.06 10.05 16.66
N VAL A 2 9.35 9.79 15.56
CA VAL A 2 7.89 9.59 15.63
C VAL A 2 7.70 8.36 16.54
N PRO A 3 6.89 8.43 17.59
CA PRO A 3 6.63 7.26 18.42
C PRO A 3 6.13 6.12 17.54
N GLU A 4 6.63 4.92 17.78
CA GLU A 4 6.14 3.71 17.12
C GLU A 4 4.64 3.63 17.35
N LYS A 5 3.87 3.48 16.27
CA LYS A 5 2.41 3.44 16.36
C LYS A 5 2.05 2.21 17.20
N ASP A 6 1.39 2.43 18.33
CA ASP A 6 0.91 1.36 19.20
C ASP A 6 -0.31 0.70 18.53
N ILE A 7 -0.04 -0.33 17.72
CA ILE A 7 -1.07 -1.08 17.00
C ILE A 7 -1.49 -2.23 17.91
N ASN A 8 -2.78 -2.30 18.25
CA ASN A 8 -3.37 -3.46 18.91
C ASN A 8 -3.59 -4.59 17.88
N PRO A 9 -2.78 -5.67 17.88
CA PRO A 9 -2.86 -6.69 16.84
C PRO A 9 -4.13 -7.53 16.96
N GLU A 10 -4.61 -7.79 18.18
CA GLU A 10 -5.83 -8.58 18.42
C GLU A 10 -7.06 -7.88 17.85
N LEU A 11 -7.19 -6.56 18.08
CA LEU A 11 -8.26 -5.74 17.53
C LEU A 11 -8.19 -5.68 15.99
N MET A 12 -6.99 -5.61 15.43
CA MET A 12 -6.80 -5.63 13.98
C MET A 12 -7.28 -6.95 13.37
N ILE A 13 -6.94 -8.08 13.98
CA ILE A 13 -7.40 -9.41 13.56
C ILE A 13 -8.93 -9.49 13.61
N GLU A 14 -9.55 -9.05 14.70
CA GLU A 14 -11.01 -9.05 14.85
C GLU A 14 -11.70 -8.24 13.74
N ILE A 15 -11.16 -7.07 13.39
CA ILE A 15 -11.70 -6.23 12.32
C ILE A 15 -11.56 -6.93 10.96
N LEU A 16 -10.41 -7.55 10.68
CA LEU A 16 -10.18 -8.27 9.43
C LEU A 16 -11.10 -9.49 9.29
N GLU A 17 -11.31 -10.24 10.37
CA GLU A 17 -12.26 -11.37 10.39
C GLU A 17 -13.68 -10.91 10.06
N LYS A 18 -14.12 -9.76 10.61
CA LYS A 18 -15.42 -9.16 10.29
C LYS A 18 -15.53 -8.75 8.83
N ILE A 19 -14.47 -8.18 8.25
CA ILE A 19 -14.45 -7.84 6.81
C ILE A 19 -14.64 -9.11 5.97
N VAL A 20 -13.93 -10.18 6.29
CA VAL A 20 -14.05 -11.46 5.58
C VAL A 20 -15.45 -12.05 5.72
N ALA A 21 -16.04 -12.02 6.92
CA ALA A 21 -17.39 -12.50 7.16
C ALA A 21 -18.44 -11.70 6.36
N ALA A 22 -18.35 -10.37 6.37
CA ALA A 22 -19.24 -9.49 5.61
C ALA A 22 -19.10 -9.73 4.09
N ALA A 23 -17.88 -9.92 3.60
CA ALA A 23 -17.63 -10.24 2.20
C ALA A 23 -18.19 -11.61 1.79
N ALA A 24 -18.06 -12.62 2.65
CA ALA A 24 -18.61 -13.96 2.39
C ALA A 24 -20.14 -13.99 2.38
N GLY A 25 -20.80 -13.16 3.20
CA GLY A 25 -22.26 -13.04 3.24
C GLY A 25 -22.87 -12.23 2.10
N ALA A 26 -22.06 -11.42 1.40
CA ALA A 26 -22.51 -10.45 0.40
C ALA A 26 -23.24 -11.06 -0.81
N GLU A 27 -22.90 -12.31 -1.20
CA GLU A 27 -23.58 -12.99 -2.30
C GLU A 27 -24.88 -13.69 -1.89
N VAL A 28 -25.10 -13.88 -0.59
CA VAL A 28 -26.22 -14.65 -0.04
C VAL A 28 -27.46 -13.78 0.16
N ASP A 29 -27.28 -12.53 0.58
CA ASP A 29 -28.37 -11.58 0.81
C ASP A 29 -28.11 -10.22 0.14
N LYS A 30 -28.66 -10.04 -1.06
CA LYS A 30 -28.55 -8.80 -1.84
C LYS A 30 -29.27 -7.60 -1.21
N SER A 31 -30.06 -7.80 -0.15
CA SER A 31 -30.70 -6.72 0.59
C SER A 31 -29.76 -6.09 1.63
N GLN A 32 -28.72 -6.82 2.06
CA GLN A 32 -27.66 -6.28 2.88
C GLN A 32 -26.62 -5.60 2.02
N ASN A 33 -26.36 -4.34 2.32
CA ASN A 33 -25.31 -3.60 1.63
C ASN A 33 -23.96 -3.89 2.30
N ALA A 34 -23.41 -5.07 2.01
CA ALA A 34 -22.11 -5.51 2.50
C ALA A 34 -20.99 -4.51 2.18
N LEU A 35 -21.13 -3.73 1.08
CA LEU A 35 -20.15 -2.71 0.72
C LEU A 35 -20.06 -1.59 1.78
N TYR A 36 -21.18 -1.11 2.34
CA TYR A 36 -21.13 -0.12 3.42
C TYR A 36 -20.47 -0.68 4.69
N GLU A 37 -20.79 -1.93 5.05
CA GLU A 37 -20.19 -2.59 6.22
C GLU A 37 -18.68 -2.78 6.05
N ILE A 38 -18.25 -3.35 4.92
CA ILE A 38 -16.83 -3.55 4.60
C ILE A 38 -16.09 -2.22 4.60
N THR A 39 -16.68 -1.18 4.01
CA THR A 39 -16.08 0.17 3.99
C THR A 39 -15.93 0.74 5.40
N GLY A 40 -16.96 0.61 6.24
CA GLY A 40 -16.92 1.04 7.64
C GLY A 40 -15.85 0.31 8.46
N LEU A 41 -15.75 -1.01 8.28
CA LEU A 41 -14.73 -1.85 8.92
C LEU A 41 -13.31 -1.51 8.43
N PHE A 42 -13.15 -1.20 7.13
CA PHE A 42 -11.87 -0.77 6.57
C PHE A 42 -11.37 0.53 7.23
N PHE A 43 -12.22 1.55 7.36
CA PHE A 43 -11.83 2.79 8.06
C PHE A 43 -11.58 2.57 9.55
N LYS A 44 -12.28 1.62 10.19
CA LYS A 44 -11.99 1.21 11.57
C LYS A 44 -10.61 0.57 11.70
N ALA A 45 -10.20 -0.24 10.72
CA ALA A 45 -8.87 -0.82 10.66
C ALA A 45 -7.79 0.26 10.53
N LEU A 46 -7.98 1.24 9.63
CA LEU A 46 -7.06 2.37 9.47
C LEU A 46 -6.91 3.18 10.76
N ALA A 47 -8.02 3.46 11.45
CA ALA A 47 -8.00 4.17 12.73
C ALA A 47 -7.24 3.38 13.81
N THR A 48 -7.37 2.05 13.84
CA THR A 48 -6.62 1.16 14.75
C THR A 48 -5.12 1.20 14.47
N MET A 49 -4.75 1.42 13.22
CA MET A 49 -3.35 1.61 12.80
C MET A 49 -2.87 3.06 12.96
N SER A 50 -3.64 3.95 13.60
CA SER A 50 -3.34 5.39 13.69
C SER A 50 -2.97 5.98 12.31
N MET A 51 -3.68 5.56 11.26
CA MET A 51 -3.46 6.02 9.88
C MET A 51 -4.67 6.84 9.43
N ASP A 52 -4.41 8.05 8.94
CA ASP A 52 -5.44 8.91 8.38
C ASP A 52 -5.54 8.78 6.85
N VAL A 53 -6.55 9.44 6.26
CA VAL A 53 -6.81 9.38 4.82
C VAL A 53 -5.67 10.01 4.00
N PRO A 54 -5.09 11.16 4.38
CA PRO A 54 -3.90 11.69 3.72
C PRO A 54 -2.72 10.71 3.68
N GLU A 55 -2.39 10.05 4.80
CA GLU A 55 -1.33 9.06 4.87
C GLU A 55 -1.64 7.86 3.97
N LEU A 56 -2.87 7.35 4.01
CA LEU A 56 -3.31 6.27 3.11
C LEU A 56 -3.14 6.66 1.64
N TYR A 57 -3.55 7.89 1.28
CA TYR A 57 -3.45 8.39 -0.09
C TYR A 57 -2.00 8.51 -0.55
N ALA A 58 -1.12 9.07 0.27
CA ALA A 58 0.31 9.16 -0.03
C ALA A 58 0.90 7.76 -0.28
N ARG A 59 0.62 6.80 0.63
CA ARG A 59 1.08 5.40 0.48
C ARG A 59 0.53 4.75 -0.79
N TYR A 60 -0.73 5.02 -1.13
CA TYR A 60 -1.35 4.54 -2.36
C TYR A 60 -0.62 5.06 -3.60
N VAL A 61 -0.31 6.37 -3.65
CA VAL A 61 0.41 6.98 -4.78
C VAL A 61 1.77 6.31 -5.00
N VAL A 62 2.55 6.11 -3.94
CA VAL A 62 3.86 5.42 -4.02
C VAL A 62 3.70 4.02 -4.61
N LYS A 63 2.77 3.24 -4.07
CA LYS A 63 2.52 1.87 -4.53
C LYS A 63 2.01 1.80 -5.95
N ASN A 64 1.12 2.71 -6.33
CA ASN A 64 0.58 2.77 -7.67
C ASN A 64 1.69 3.05 -8.68
N GLN A 65 2.54 4.05 -8.41
CA GLN A 65 3.64 4.40 -9.30
C GLN A 65 4.70 3.30 -9.39
N LEU A 66 5.05 2.66 -8.27
CA LEU A 66 5.97 1.52 -8.28
C LEU A 66 5.41 0.33 -9.07
N ASN A 67 4.10 0.08 -8.99
CA ASN A 67 3.48 -0.97 -9.78
C ASN A 67 3.53 -0.67 -11.29
N THR A 68 3.32 0.59 -11.69
CA THR A 68 3.54 1.03 -13.08
C THR A 68 4.99 0.80 -13.49
N PHE A 69 5.95 1.26 -12.68
CA PHE A 69 7.38 1.06 -12.91
C PHE A 69 7.74 -0.42 -13.15
N ARG A 70 7.26 -1.33 -12.28
CA ARG A 70 7.44 -2.77 -12.44
C ARG A 70 6.95 -3.27 -13.80
N GLN A 71 5.75 -2.87 -14.21
CA GLN A 71 5.17 -3.31 -15.48
C GLN A 71 6.02 -2.86 -16.67
N ASP A 72 6.49 -1.61 -16.65
CA ASP A 72 7.31 -1.03 -17.72
C ASP A 72 8.70 -1.68 -17.81
N HIS A 73 9.16 -2.31 -16.72
CA HIS A 73 10.46 -2.99 -16.60
C HIS A 73 10.35 -4.52 -16.60
N GLY A 74 9.30 -5.07 -17.21
CA GLY A 74 9.23 -6.51 -17.49
C GLY A 74 8.77 -7.38 -16.32
N TYR A 75 7.97 -6.84 -15.39
CA TYR A 75 7.41 -7.66 -14.30
C TYR A 75 6.54 -8.82 -14.80
N LYS A 76 5.83 -8.65 -15.93
CA LYS A 76 5.00 -9.70 -16.52
C LYS A 76 5.79 -10.80 -17.23
N ASP A 77 6.93 -10.45 -17.82
CA ASP A 77 7.79 -11.43 -18.51
C ASP A 77 8.87 -12.02 -17.57
N GLY A 78 8.98 -11.48 -16.35
CA GLY A 78 9.86 -11.98 -15.30
C GLY A 78 11.28 -11.40 -15.34
N SER A 79 11.56 -10.45 -16.23
CA SER A 79 12.88 -9.79 -16.30
C SER A 79 13.09 -8.71 -15.24
N TYR A 80 12.02 -8.24 -14.59
CA TYR A 80 12.12 -7.24 -13.53
C TYR A 80 12.88 -7.75 -12.30
N ILE A 81 13.84 -6.95 -11.82
CA ILE A 81 14.56 -7.22 -10.58
C ILE A 81 13.85 -6.51 -9.43
N LYS A 82 13.27 -7.27 -8.51
CA LYS A 82 12.56 -6.72 -7.34
C LYS A 82 13.49 -6.30 -6.19
N ILE A 83 14.66 -6.92 -6.10
CA ILE A 83 15.65 -6.68 -5.04
C ILE A 83 16.81 -5.88 -5.62
N TRP A 84 16.93 -4.63 -5.20
CA TRP A 84 17.92 -3.66 -5.63
C TRP A 84 19.02 -3.58 -4.58
N ASP A 85 20.20 -4.11 -4.87
CA ASP A 85 21.33 -4.17 -3.92
C ASP A 85 20.92 -4.67 -2.51
N ALA A 86 20.29 -5.84 -2.45
CA ALA A 86 19.74 -6.48 -1.25
C ALA A 86 18.54 -5.77 -0.57
N VAL A 87 18.05 -4.65 -1.11
CA VAL A 87 16.87 -3.94 -0.61
C VAL A 87 15.68 -4.14 -1.55
N GLU A 88 14.49 -4.41 -1.01
CA GLU A 88 13.28 -4.54 -1.83
C GLU A 88 12.85 -3.16 -2.39
N ASP A 89 12.47 -3.12 -3.67
CA ASP A 89 12.01 -1.93 -4.41
C ASP A 89 10.97 -1.07 -3.66
N ASN A 90 10.09 -1.68 -2.87
CA ASN A 90 9.10 -0.97 -2.07
C ASN A 90 9.73 -0.11 -0.99
N VAL A 91 10.79 -0.60 -0.33
CA VAL A 91 11.49 0.14 0.72
C VAL A 91 12.15 1.36 0.10
N ILE A 92 12.77 1.19 -1.07
CA ILE A 92 13.40 2.28 -1.81
C ILE A 92 12.36 3.31 -2.24
N ALA A 93 11.23 2.89 -2.82
CA ALA A 93 10.17 3.79 -3.24
C ALA A 93 9.58 4.61 -2.09
N PHE A 94 9.40 4.01 -0.90
CA PHE A 94 8.95 4.74 0.29
C PHE A 94 10.03 5.68 0.82
N ASN A 95 11.29 5.23 0.91
CA ASN A 95 12.40 6.08 1.34
C ASN A 95 12.57 7.32 0.45
N ILE A 96 12.43 7.18 -0.88
CA ILE A 96 12.47 8.31 -1.83
C ILE A 96 11.39 9.35 -1.47
N MET A 97 10.17 8.91 -1.17
CA MET A 97 9.07 9.82 -0.84
C MET A 97 9.17 10.39 0.57
N ASP A 98 9.77 9.65 1.51
CA ASP A 98 10.07 10.16 2.85
C ASP A 98 11.15 11.25 2.80
N GLU A 99 12.15 11.11 1.93
CA GLU A 99 13.19 12.12 1.66
C GLU A 99 12.67 13.30 0.83
N HIS A 100 11.69 13.06 -0.04
CA HIS A 100 11.09 14.06 -0.93
C HIS A 100 9.55 14.08 -0.86
N PRO A 101 8.95 14.58 0.24
CA PRO A 101 7.50 14.52 0.44
C PRO A 101 6.67 15.27 -0.62
N ASP A 102 7.26 16.26 -1.28
CA ASP A 102 6.60 17.10 -2.29
C ASP A 102 6.69 16.53 -3.73
N PHE A 103 7.27 15.34 -3.91
CA PHE A 103 7.39 14.73 -5.23
C PHE A 103 6.04 14.40 -5.84
N THR A 104 5.89 14.73 -7.13
CA THR A 104 4.81 14.20 -7.97
C THR A 104 5.08 12.73 -8.31
N PRO A 105 4.06 11.96 -8.72
CA PRO A 105 4.24 10.58 -9.17
C PRO A 105 5.29 10.45 -10.29
N GLU A 106 5.36 11.41 -11.21
CA GLU A 106 6.35 11.43 -12.28
C GLU A 106 7.77 11.68 -11.77
N GLN A 107 7.94 12.49 -10.71
CA GLN A 107 9.24 12.71 -10.07
C GLN A 107 9.70 11.46 -9.32
N LEU A 108 8.80 10.79 -8.59
CA LEU A 108 9.08 9.49 -7.98
C LEU A 108 9.51 8.47 -9.04
N TYR A 109 8.78 8.38 -10.15
CA TYR A 109 9.11 7.46 -11.24
C TYR A 109 10.50 7.72 -11.82
N LYS A 110 10.85 8.99 -12.10
CA LYS A 110 12.19 9.35 -12.57
C LYS A 110 13.28 8.99 -11.56
N LYS A 111 13.00 9.12 -10.27
CA LYS A 111 13.96 8.72 -9.24
C LYS A 111 14.12 7.19 -9.18
N LEU A 112 13.04 6.43 -9.32
CA LEU A 112 13.09 4.97 -9.44
C LEU A 112 13.91 4.52 -10.66
N GLU A 113 13.81 5.21 -11.79
CA GLU A 113 14.66 4.97 -12.98
C GLU A 113 16.16 5.17 -12.69
N GLU A 114 16.51 6.18 -11.88
CA GLU A 114 17.91 6.42 -11.49
C GLU A 114 18.45 5.30 -10.60
N GLU A 115 17.68 4.89 -9.60
CA GLU A 115 18.06 3.82 -8.67
C GLU A 115 18.14 2.45 -9.39
N TYR A 116 17.18 2.16 -10.28
CA TYR A 116 17.12 0.87 -10.97
C TYR A 116 18.29 0.63 -11.92
N LYS A 117 18.82 1.70 -12.55
CA LYS A 117 20.01 1.63 -13.42
C LYS A 117 21.27 1.15 -12.73
N LEU A 118 21.33 1.23 -11.39
CA LEU A 118 22.45 0.71 -10.61
C LEU A 118 22.40 -0.82 -10.47
N VAL A 119 21.25 -1.43 -10.82
CA VAL A 119 20.95 -2.85 -10.62
C VAL A 119 20.72 -3.58 -11.94
N SER A 120 20.17 -2.89 -12.95
CA SER A 120 19.83 -3.43 -14.28
C SER A 120 20.99 -3.46 -15.26
#